data_AF-A0A5Q0P0E5-F1
#
_entry.id   AF-A0A5Q0P0E5-F1
#
_cell.length_a   1.000
_cell.length_b   1.000
_cell.length_c   1.000
_cell.angle_alpha   90.00
_cell.angle_beta   90.00
_cell.angle_gamma   90.00
#
_symmetry.space_group_name_H-M   'P 1'
#
loop_
_entity.id
_entity.type
_entity.pdbx_description
1 polymer ?
#
loop_
_entity_poly.entity_id
_entity_poly.type
_entity_poly.pdbx_seq_one_letter_code
_entity_poly.pdbx_strand_id
1 'polypeptide(L)'
;MRQYLDLLQHILDNGGDKGDRTGTGTRSVFGHQMRFDLSKGFPLLTTKKVHFRSIVIELLWFLKGDTNVQYLKDHKVSIWDEWSTAEQTARFGRPEGELGPVYGHQWRNFGATKNPDNSFNKDGFDQIQWLINEIKTNPNSRRLIVSGWNPNEAGTVALPPCHTLFQFFVHNGKLSCQLYQRSADVFLGVPFNIASYALLTHMIAQVCDLDVGDFVWTGGDTHLYSNHFEQAKLQLSREPLGLCQLKLNPEVKDLFDFKFEDIEIVGYESHPGIKAPVAV
;
A
#
# COMPACT_ATOMS: atom_id res chain seq x y z
N MET A 1 12.04 -10.47 6.87
CA MET A 1 11.51 -9.55 7.90
C MET A 1 12.55 -8.67 8.60
N ARG A 2 13.81 -9.12 8.71
CA ARG A 2 14.90 -8.34 9.30
C ARG A 2 15.03 -6.94 8.70
N GLN A 3 14.87 -6.82 7.37
CA GLN A 3 14.91 -5.55 6.65
C GLN A 3 14.03 -4.46 7.27
N TYR A 4 12.81 -4.80 7.69
CA TYR A 4 11.89 -3.86 8.34
C TYR A 4 12.32 -3.52 9.77
N LEU A 5 12.81 -4.51 10.53
CA LEU A 5 13.26 -4.29 11.91
C LEU A 5 14.56 -3.45 11.91
N ASP A 6 15.45 -3.68 10.95
CA ASP A 6 16.66 -2.89 10.76
C ASP A 6 16.31 -1.43 10.46
N LEU A 7 15.28 -1.16 9.64
CA LEU A 7 14.74 0.19 9.44
C LEU A 7 14.19 0.79 10.74
N LEU A 8 13.37 0.04 11.48
CA LEU A 8 12.77 0.50 12.72
C LEU A 8 13.84 0.89 13.75
N GLN A 9 14.88 0.05 13.91
CA GLN A 9 16.04 0.31 14.76
C GLN A 9 16.85 1.51 14.24
N HIS A 10 17.09 1.58 12.93
CA HIS A 10 17.84 2.67 12.31
C HIS A 10 17.21 4.04 12.58
N ILE A 11 15.88 4.14 12.53
CA ILE A 11 15.14 5.37 12.87
C ILE A 11 15.33 5.74 14.34
N LEU A 12 15.21 4.78 15.25
CA LEU A 12 15.38 5.04 16.69
C LEU A 12 16.77 5.57 17.02
N ASP A 13 17.80 5.01 16.37
CA ASP A 13 19.20 5.32 16.65
C ASP A 13 19.71 6.57 15.92
N ASN A 14 19.26 6.80 14.68
CA ASN A 14 19.85 7.80 13.77
C ASN A 14 18.85 8.86 13.29
N GLY A 15 17.57 8.69 13.58
CA GLY A 15 16.54 9.63 13.13
C GLY A 15 16.60 10.96 13.87
N GLY A 16 16.29 12.04 13.16
CA GLY A 16 16.11 13.36 13.76
C GLY A 16 14.68 13.55 14.22
N ASP A 17 14.50 14.10 15.43
CA ASP A 17 13.19 14.48 15.94
C ASP A 17 12.65 15.72 15.22
N LYS A 18 11.38 15.69 14.82
CA LYS A 18 10.68 16.76 14.10
C LYS A 18 9.26 16.92 14.62
N GLY A 19 8.71 18.13 14.49
CA GLY A 19 7.26 18.32 14.55
C GLY A 19 6.59 17.77 13.29
N ASP A 20 5.27 17.58 13.34
CA ASP A 20 4.48 17.10 12.22
C ASP A 20 3.08 17.73 12.22
N ARG A 21 2.31 17.54 11.14
CA ARG A 21 0.98 18.14 10.98
C ARG A 21 -0.05 17.69 12.03
N THR A 22 0.15 16.54 12.67
CA THR A 22 -0.76 15.98 13.69
C THR A 22 -0.45 16.53 15.09
N GLY A 23 0.71 17.18 15.28
CA GLY A 23 1.19 17.66 16.56
C GLY A 23 1.73 16.58 17.50
N THR A 24 1.84 15.33 17.04
CA THR A 24 2.39 14.20 17.83
C THR A 24 3.92 14.26 17.93
N GLY A 25 4.57 14.74 16.87
CA GLY A 25 6.01 14.67 16.67
C GLY A 25 6.47 13.30 16.16
N THR A 26 7.53 13.30 15.38
CA THR A 26 8.12 12.10 14.77
C THR A 26 9.63 12.06 14.95
N ARG A 27 10.19 10.86 14.88
CA ARG A 27 11.61 10.63 14.58
C ARG A 27 11.72 10.12 13.16
N SER A 28 12.48 10.83 12.32
CA SER A 28 12.52 10.57 10.88
C SER A 28 13.93 10.40 10.34
N VAL A 29 14.06 9.53 9.33
CA VAL A 29 15.18 9.49 8.38
C VAL A 29 14.66 9.81 6.98
N PHE A 30 15.51 10.30 6.09
CA PHE A 30 15.14 10.61 4.71
C PHE A 30 15.88 9.69 3.74
N GLY A 31 15.13 8.89 2.98
CA GLY A 31 15.69 7.87 2.10
C GLY A 31 16.00 6.56 2.84
N HIS A 32 15.28 5.50 2.48
CA HIS A 32 15.65 4.14 2.89
C HIS A 32 15.12 3.12 1.87
N GLN A 33 15.79 1.99 1.70
CA GLN A 33 15.34 0.95 0.78
C GLN A 33 15.38 -0.44 1.43
N MET A 34 14.30 -1.19 1.25
CA MET A 34 14.20 -2.59 1.67
C MET A 34 13.92 -3.48 0.45
N ARG A 35 14.43 -4.71 0.47
CA ARG A 35 14.20 -5.71 -0.59
C ARG A 35 13.68 -7.01 0.02
N PHE A 36 12.64 -7.56 -0.59
CA PHE A 36 11.98 -8.80 -0.21
C PHE A 36 11.94 -9.75 -1.41
N ASP A 37 12.60 -10.89 -1.29
CA ASP A 37 12.57 -11.97 -2.28
C ASP A 37 11.26 -12.76 -2.11
N LEU A 38 10.29 -12.52 -3.00
CA LEU A 38 8.95 -13.09 -2.89
C LEU A 38 8.92 -14.60 -3.17
N SER A 39 9.98 -15.14 -3.79
CA SER A 39 10.11 -16.59 -4.02
C SER A 39 10.38 -17.38 -2.74
N LYS A 40 10.79 -16.71 -1.65
CA LYS A 40 11.09 -17.35 -0.35
C LYS A 40 9.89 -17.39 0.61
N GLY A 41 8.80 -16.69 0.27
CA GLY A 41 7.61 -16.59 1.10
C GLY A 41 7.03 -15.17 1.11
N PHE A 42 5.83 -15.03 1.67
CA PHE A 42 5.10 -13.78 1.66
C PHE A 42 5.56 -12.86 2.81
N PRO A 43 5.91 -11.58 2.53
CA PRO A 43 6.50 -10.68 3.52
C PRO A 43 5.45 -10.04 4.46
N LEU A 44 4.70 -10.86 5.19
CA LEU A 44 3.81 -10.43 6.27
C LEU A 44 4.57 -10.44 7.61
N LEU A 45 4.48 -9.36 8.39
CA LEU A 45 5.24 -9.27 9.65
C LEU A 45 4.88 -10.40 10.60
N THR A 46 5.89 -11.00 11.21
CA THR A 46 5.70 -12.04 12.23
C THR A 46 5.96 -11.53 13.65
N THR A 47 6.70 -10.44 13.83
CA THR A 47 6.96 -9.82 15.15
C THR A 47 5.76 -9.06 15.72
N LYS A 48 4.69 -8.86 14.94
CA LYS A 48 3.41 -8.27 15.34
C LYS A 48 2.33 -8.77 14.40
N LYS A 49 1.20 -9.23 14.93
CA LYS A 49 0.04 -9.63 14.12
C LYS A 49 -0.47 -8.47 13.26
N VAL A 50 -0.41 -8.63 11.95
CA VAL A 50 -0.98 -7.73 10.94
C VAL A 50 -2.37 -8.20 10.51
N HIS A 51 -3.30 -7.27 10.30
CA HIS A 51 -4.67 -7.57 9.90
C HIS A 51 -4.78 -7.76 8.37
N PHE A 52 -4.41 -8.96 7.89
CA PHE A 52 -4.33 -9.28 6.46
C PHE A 52 -5.62 -8.99 5.66
N ARG A 53 -6.80 -9.21 6.26
CA ARG A 53 -8.08 -8.92 5.59
C ARG A 53 -8.18 -7.46 5.15
N SER A 54 -7.80 -6.51 6.00
CA SER A 54 -7.86 -5.09 5.64
C SER A 54 -6.95 -4.77 4.45
N ILE A 55 -5.79 -5.41 4.36
CA ILE A 55 -4.83 -5.23 3.26
C ILE A 55 -5.44 -5.70 1.94
N VAL A 56 -6.02 -6.91 1.94
CA VAL A 56 -6.64 -7.48 0.74
C VAL A 56 -7.81 -6.63 0.26
N ILE A 57 -8.74 -6.29 1.16
CA ILE A 57 -9.93 -5.53 0.82
C ILE A 57 -9.59 -4.12 0.33
N GLU A 58 -8.63 -3.45 0.96
CA GLU A 58 -8.15 -2.14 0.50
C GLU A 58 -7.53 -2.22 -0.91
N LEU A 59 -6.69 -3.23 -1.17
CA LEU A 59 -6.10 -3.40 -2.49
C LEU A 59 -7.16 -3.66 -3.56
N LEU A 60 -8.15 -4.52 -3.28
CA LEU A 60 -9.27 -4.76 -4.19
C LEU A 60 -10.10 -3.50 -4.43
N TRP A 61 -10.28 -2.66 -3.41
CA TRP A 61 -10.94 -1.36 -3.53
C TRP A 61 -10.16 -0.39 -4.44
N PHE A 62 -8.84 -0.29 -4.27
CA PHE A 62 -7.98 0.47 -5.19
C PHE A 62 -8.08 -0.04 -6.63
N LEU A 63 -8.02 -1.36 -6.82
CA LEU A 63 -8.11 -1.98 -8.14
C LEU A 63 -9.46 -1.74 -8.81
N LYS A 64 -10.55 -1.57 -8.05
CA LYS A 64 -11.86 -1.18 -8.60
C LYS A 64 -11.94 0.28 -9.06
N GLY A 65 -10.94 1.10 -8.72
CA GLY A 65 -10.96 2.53 -8.99
C GLY A 65 -11.94 3.31 -8.10
N ASP A 66 -12.44 2.68 -7.04
CA ASP A 66 -13.43 3.27 -6.16
C ASP A 66 -12.75 4.28 -5.20
N THR A 67 -13.54 5.25 -4.78
CA THR A 67 -13.14 6.40 -3.96
C THR A 67 -14.10 6.62 -2.79
N ASN A 68 -15.18 5.85 -2.74
CA ASN A 68 -16.11 5.81 -1.62
C ASN A 68 -15.77 4.66 -0.66
N VAL A 69 -15.74 4.95 0.65
CA VAL A 69 -15.43 3.95 1.68
C VAL A 69 -16.53 2.92 1.93
N GLN A 70 -17.71 3.03 1.31
CA GLN A 70 -18.82 2.09 1.53
C GLN A 70 -18.40 0.64 1.27
N TYR A 71 -17.64 0.39 0.20
CA TYR A 71 -17.10 -0.95 -0.07
C TYR A 71 -16.23 -1.47 1.08
N LEU A 72 -15.38 -0.62 1.68
CA LEU A 72 -14.55 -0.99 2.82
C LEU A 72 -15.43 -1.33 4.04
N LYS A 73 -16.45 -0.49 4.32
CA LYS A 73 -17.40 -0.67 5.42
C LYS A 73 -18.20 -1.97 5.28
N ASP A 74 -18.72 -2.27 4.09
CA ASP A 74 -19.46 -3.51 3.79
C ASP A 74 -18.60 -4.75 4.05
N HIS A 75 -17.27 -4.64 3.90
CA HIS A 75 -16.31 -5.71 4.15
C HIS A 75 -15.67 -5.67 5.55
N LYS A 76 -16.19 -4.81 6.44
CA LYS A 76 -15.75 -4.63 7.83
C LYS A 76 -14.32 -4.10 7.96
N VAL A 77 -13.96 -3.16 7.11
CA VAL A 77 -12.65 -2.48 7.10
C VAL A 77 -12.85 -0.99 7.36
N SER A 78 -12.18 -0.48 8.39
CA SER A 78 -12.34 0.89 8.92
C SER A 78 -11.06 1.73 8.81
N ILE A 79 -10.04 1.28 8.08
CA ILE A 79 -8.71 1.92 8.06
C ILE A 79 -8.68 3.31 7.38
N TRP A 80 -9.80 3.73 6.80
CA TRP A 80 -9.98 5.01 6.13
C TRP A 80 -11.00 5.92 6.85
N ASP A 81 -11.57 5.46 7.96
CA ASP A 81 -12.70 6.12 8.62
C ASP A 81 -12.35 7.55 9.04
N GLU A 82 -11.15 7.75 9.59
CA GLU A 82 -10.66 9.05 10.08
C GLU A 82 -10.58 10.14 8.99
N TRP A 83 -10.42 9.74 7.71
CA TRP A 83 -10.34 10.67 6.57
C TRP A 83 -11.65 10.79 5.78
N SER A 84 -12.65 9.99 6.12
CA SER A 84 -13.90 9.84 5.36
C SER A 84 -15.14 10.42 6.06
N THR A 85 -14.95 11.07 7.21
CA THR A 85 -16.04 11.71 7.96
C THR A 85 -16.69 12.83 7.14
N ALA A 86 -17.94 13.15 7.46
CA ALA A 86 -18.66 14.25 6.81
C ALA A 86 -17.89 15.58 6.89
N GLU A 87 -17.22 15.86 8.01
CA GLU A 87 -16.38 17.05 8.15
C GLU A 87 -15.18 17.02 7.20
N GLN A 88 -14.48 15.89 7.09
CA GLN A 88 -13.29 15.77 6.26
C GLN A 88 -13.61 15.87 4.77
N THR A 89 -14.68 15.23 4.31
CA THR A 89 -15.04 15.22 2.88
C THR A 89 -15.71 16.54 2.46
N ALA A 90 -16.46 17.19 3.36
CA ALA A 90 -17.07 18.50 3.09
C ALA A 90 -16.05 19.60 2.83
N ARG A 91 -14.82 19.51 3.39
CA ARG A 91 -13.70 20.42 3.08
C ARG A 91 -13.37 20.52 1.59
N PHE A 92 -13.78 19.51 0.82
CA PHE A 92 -13.56 19.41 -0.62
C PHE A 92 -14.87 19.37 -1.42
N GLY A 93 -16.00 19.69 -0.78
CA GLY A 93 -17.32 19.71 -1.42
C GLY A 93 -17.84 18.33 -1.80
N ARG A 94 -17.55 17.29 -1.00
CA ARG A 94 -17.94 15.90 -1.25
C ARG A 94 -18.86 15.36 -0.15
N PRO A 95 -19.74 14.39 -0.45
CA PRO A 95 -20.57 13.73 0.56
C PRO A 95 -19.71 12.90 1.55
N GLU A 96 -20.30 12.50 2.68
CA GLU A 96 -19.64 11.61 3.63
C GLU A 96 -19.18 10.32 2.95
N GLY A 97 -17.98 9.85 3.30
CA GLY A 97 -17.41 8.63 2.75
C GLY A 97 -16.70 8.79 1.40
N GLU A 98 -16.89 9.91 0.71
CA GLU A 98 -16.31 10.17 -0.61
C GLU A 98 -14.96 10.88 -0.51
N LEU A 99 -13.89 10.10 -0.70
CA LEU A 99 -12.50 10.56 -0.49
C LEU A 99 -11.98 11.41 -1.65
N GLY A 100 -12.61 11.37 -2.82
CA GLY A 100 -12.15 12.05 -4.03
C GLY A 100 -10.98 11.33 -4.71
N PRO A 101 -10.09 12.04 -5.42
CA PRO A 101 -9.11 11.44 -6.33
C PRO A 101 -7.90 10.82 -5.60
N VAL A 102 -8.14 9.85 -4.72
CA VAL A 102 -7.14 9.03 -4.02
C VAL A 102 -6.67 7.86 -4.90
N TYR A 103 -6.02 6.85 -4.32
CA TYR A 103 -5.31 5.78 -5.04
C TYR A 103 -6.11 5.13 -6.19
N GLY A 104 -7.34 4.65 -5.93
CA GLY A 104 -8.14 3.96 -6.94
C GLY A 104 -8.40 4.82 -8.19
N HIS A 105 -8.83 6.07 -8.00
CA HIS A 105 -8.98 7.04 -9.09
C HIS A 105 -7.68 7.27 -9.84
N GLN A 106 -6.57 7.50 -9.12
CA GLN A 106 -5.28 7.66 -9.78
C GLN A 106 -4.90 6.44 -10.61
N TRP A 107 -5.23 5.22 -10.16
CA TRP A 107 -4.83 3.98 -10.83
C TRP A 107 -5.70 3.67 -12.06
N ARG A 108 -7.01 3.93 -11.98
CA ARG A 108 -7.99 3.48 -12.99
C ARG A 108 -8.57 4.62 -13.84
N ASN A 109 -8.33 5.87 -13.48
CA ASN A 109 -8.96 7.04 -14.08
C ASN A 109 -8.05 8.29 -14.02
N PHE A 110 -6.75 8.11 -14.25
CA PHE A 110 -5.74 9.16 -14.09
C PHE A 110 -6.00 10.34 -15.03
N GLY A 111 -6.07 11.55 -14.49
CA GLY A 111 -6.25 12.78 -15.28
C GLY A 111 -7.64 12.93 -15.90
N ALA A 112 -8.65 12.25 -15.35
CA ALA A 112 -10.04 12.38 -15.79
C ALA A 112 -10.59 13.81 -15.68
N THR A 113 -11.60 14.10 -16.49
CA THR A 113 -12.28 15.39 -16.48
C THR A 113 -13.03 15.56 -15.16
N LYS A 114 -12.73 16.65 -14.44
CA LYS A 114 -13.43 17.04 -13.22
C LYS A 114 -14.71 17.82 -13.56
N ASN A 115 -15.83 17.39 -12.98
CA ASN A 115 -17.14 18.02 -13.15
C ASN A 115 -17.34 19.20 -12.18
N PRO A 116 -18.31 20.10 -12.44
CA PRO A 116 -18.61 21.24 -11.57
C PRO A 116 -19.01 20.85 -10.13
N ASP A 117 -19.56 19.65 -9.93
CA ASP A 117 -19.95 19.10 -8.64
C ASP A 117 -18.79 18.40 -7.90
N ASN A 118 -17.55 18.55 -8.38
CA ASN A 118 -16.34 17.89 -7.90
C ASN A 118 -16.27 16.36 -8.11
N SER A 119 -17.23 15.76 -8.82
CA SER A 119 -17.10 14.39 -9.32
C SER A 119 -16.14 14.31 -10.51
N PHE A 120 -15.80 13.10 -10.94
CA PHE A 120 -14.94 12.86 -12.10
C PHE A 120 -15.66 11.99 -13.12
N ASN A 121 -15.49 12.33 -14.40
CA ASN A 121 -15.89 11.46 -15.50
C ASN A 121 -15.03 10.21 -15.54
N LYS A 122 -15.48 9.15 -16.23
CA LYS A 122 -14.72 7.91 -16.44
C LYS A 122 -13.96 7.96 -17.78
N ASP A 123 -13.24 9.04 -17.99
CA ASP A 123 -12.51 9.36 -19.23
C ASP A 123 -11.00 9.52 -19.03
N GLY A 124 -10.50 9.24 -17.83
CA GLY A 124 -9.08 9.25 -17.51
C GLY A 124 -8.34 8.03 -18.06
N PHE A 125 -7.02 8.02 -17.86
CA PHE A 125 -6.15 6.94 -18.29
C PHE A 125 -6.12 5.80 -17.25
N ASP A 126 -6.45 4.58 -17.69
CA ASP A 126 -6.39 3.38 -16.86
C ASP A 126 -4.97 2.80 -16.83
N GLN A 127 -4.19 3.22 -15.84
CA GLN A 127 -2.78 2.83 -15.70
C GLN A 127 -2.62 1.33 -15.41
N ILE A 128 -3.55 0.71 -14.67
CA ILE A 128 -3.46 -0.71 -14.30
C ILE A 128 -3.77 -1.60 -15.51
N GLN A 129 -4.83 -1.29 -16.26
CA GLN A 129 -5.15 -2.04 -17.47
C GLN A 129 -4.05 -1.92 -18.52
N TRP A 130 -3.51 -0.71 -18.71
CA TRP A 130 -2.36 -0.47 -19.57
C TRP A 130 -1.14 -1.28 -19.13
N LEU A 131 -0.81 -1.26 -17.83
CA LEU A 131 0.33 -1.98 -17.27
C LEU A 131 0.24 -3.49 -17.54
N ILE A 132 -0.91 -4.12 -17.28
CA ILE A 132 -1.10 -5.56 -17.53
C ILE A 132 -0.90 -5.89 -19.01
N ASN A 133 -1.47 -5.08 -19.90
CA ASN A 133 -1.30 -5.25 -21.35
C ASN A 133 0.18 -5.10 -21.76
N GLU A 134 0.86 -4.09 -21.23
CA GLU A 134 2.27 -3.83 -21.55
C GLU A 134 3.19 -4.95 -21.02
N ILE A 135 2.92 -5.51 -19.83
CA ILE A 135 3.65 -6.69 -19.33
C ILE A 135 3.48 -7.88 -20.28
N LYS A 136 2.26 -8.14 -20.75
CA LYS A 136 1.96 -9.28 -21.64
C LYS A 136 2.55 -9.13 -23.04
N THR A 137 2.58 -7.91 -23.58
CA THR A 137 2.91 -7.66 -24.99
C THR A 137 4.32 -7.08 -25.19
N ASN A 138 4.86 -6.41 -24.18
CA ASN A 138 6.19 -5.78 -24.20
C ASN A 138 6.89 -5.88 -22.82
N PRO A 139 7.15 -7.10 -22.31
CA PRO A 139 7.66 -7.32 -20.95
C PRO A 139 9.02 -6.65 -20.67
N ASN A 140 9.82 -6.39 -21.71
CA ASN A 140 11.12 -5.73 -21.59
C ASN A 140 11.01 -4.19 -21.50
N SER A 141 9.79 -3.65 -21.50
CA SER A 141 9.54 -2.22 -21.36
C SER A 141 10.14 -1.70 -20.06
N ARG A 142 10.91 -0.62 -20.17
CA ARG A 142 11.48 0.11 -19.01
C ARG A 142 10.52 1.19 -18.49
N ARG A 143 9.27 1.17 -18.96
CA ARG A 143 8.26 2.21 -18.69
C ARG A 143 7.08 1.71 -17.86
N LEU A 144 7.09 0.45 -17.42
CA LEU A 144 6.02 -0.21 -16.66
C LEU A 144 5.78 0.47 -15.30
N ILE A 145 5.19 1.65 -15.31
CA ILE A 145 5.09 2.57 -14.18
C ILE A 145 3.63 2.94 -13.97
N VAL A 146 3.21 2.96 -12.71
CA VAL A 146 1.94 3.52 -12.28
C VAL A 146 2.23 4.66 -11.31
N SER A 147 1.67 5.83 -11.60
CA SER A 147 1.74 6.99 -10.72
C SER A 147 0.48 7.09 -9.86
N GLY A 148 0.67 7.14 -8.54
CA GLY A 148 -0.36 7.56 -7.60
C GLY A 148 -0.37 9.07 -7.36
N TRP A 149 0.46 9.85 -8.05
CA TRP A 149 0.62 11.28 -7.78
C TRP A 149 0.26 12.15 -8.98
N ASN A 150 -0.86 12.85 -8.86
CA ASN A 150 -1.26 13.91 -9.77
C ASN A 150 -1.17 15.27 -9.04
N PRO A 151 -0.22 16.16 -9.41
CA PRO A 151 -0.05 17.46 -8.75
C PRO A 151 -1.32 18.33 -8.74
N ASN A 152 -2.18 18.21 -9.75
CA ASN A 152 -3.42 18.99 -9.84
C ASN A 152 -4.49 18.51 -8.85
N GLU A 153 -4.40 17.25 -8.39
CA GLU A 153 -5.42 16.61 -7.55
C GLU A 153 -4.92 16.35 -6.12
N ALA A 154 -3.61 16.26 -5.90
CA ALA A 154 -3.01 15.90 -4.61
C ALA A 154 -3.37 16.88 -3.47
N GLY A 155 -3.66 18.15 -3.78
CA GLY A 155 -4.12 19.14 -2.80
C GLY A 155 -5.63 19.10 -2.50
N THR A 156 -6.38 18.21 -3.15
CA THR A 156 -7.86 18.18 -3.10
C THR A 156 -8.41 16.99 -2.33
N VAL A 157 -7.59 16.35 -1.50
CA VAL A 157 -7.95 15.17 -0.70
C VAL A 157 -7.44 15.33 0.74
N ALA A 158 -8.12 14.70 1.70
CA ALA A 158 -7.71 14.74 3.10
C ALA A 158 -6.37 14.03 3.34
N LEU A 159 -6.12 12.94 2.60
CA LEU A 159 -4.88 12.18 2.64
C LEU A 159 -4.32 12.02 1.23
N PRO A 160 -3.35 12.85 0.82
CA PRO A 160 -2.68 12.70 -0.47
C PRO A 160 -1.95 11.35 -0.55
N PRO A 161 -1.89 10.68 -1.72
CA PRO A 161 -1.26 9.37 -1.87
C PRO A 161 0.16 9.30 -1.28
N CYS A 162 0.37 8.40 -0.32
CA CYS A 162 1.66 8.12 0.30
C CYS A 162 2.52 7.26 -0.64
N HIS A 163 1.92 6.22 -1.24
CA HIS A 163 2.54 5.44 -2.31
C HIS A 163 2.44 6.21 -3.63
N THR A 164 3.52 6.87 -3.97
CA THR A 164 3.53 7.92 -4.98
C THR A 164 3.70 7.33 -6.38
N LEU A 165 4.55 6.31 -6.52
CA LEU A 165 4.88 5.71 -7.80
C LEU A 165 5.38 4.29 -7.58
N PHE A 166 5.03 3.36 -8.47
CA PHE A 166 5.61 2.03 -8.48
C PHE A 166 5.91 1.57 -9.91
N GLN A 167 6.97 0.80 -10.04
CA GLN A 167 7.50 0.31 -11.30
C GLN A 167 7.60 -1.21 -11.27
N PHE A 168 7.20 -1.85 -12.36
CA PHE A 168 7.40 -3.28 -12.58
C PHE A 168 8.61 -3.55 -13.46
N PHE A 169 9.17 -4.74 -13.28
CA PHE A 169 10.31 -5.23 -14.04
C PHE A 169 10.14 -6.73 -14.29
N VAL A 170 10.16 -7.12 -15.56
CA VAL A 170 10.11 -8.53 -15.96
C VAL A 170 11.52 -8.99 -16.33
N HIS A 171 11.97 -10.08 -15.72
CA HIS A 171 13.26 -10.71 -16.06
C HIS A 171 13.22 -12.20 -15.82
N ASN A 172 13.67 -13.00 -16.79
CA ASN A 172 13.70 -14.46 -16.74
C ASN A 172 12.37 -15.09 -16.29
N GLY A 173 11.26 -14.62 -16.86
CA GLY A 173 9.91 -15.11 -16.52
C GLY A 173 9.40 -14.67 -15.14
N LYS A 174 10.11 -13.77 -14.44
CA LYS A 174 9.74 -13.28 -13.11
C LYS A 174 9.35 -11.80 -13.12
N LEU A 175 8.28 -11.47 -12.41
CA LEU A 175 7.81 -10.11 -12.18
C LEU A 175 8.31 -9.59 -10.83
N SER A 176 9.02 -8.46 -10.86
CA SER A 176 9.41 -7.70 -9.66
C SER A 176 8.68 -6.36 -9.63
N CYS A 177 8.53 -5.78 -8.43
CA CYS A 177 7.90 -4.48 -8.21
C CYS A 177 8.78 -3.60 -7.32
N GLN A 178 9.01 -2.36 -7.72
CA GLN A 178 9.64 -1.34 -6.90
C GLN A 178 8.65 -0.21 -6.59
N LEU A 179 8.41 0.04 -5.31
CA LEU A 179 7.57 1.12 -4.81
C LEU A 179 8.43 2.29 -4.32
N TYR A 180 8.02 3.52 -4.66
CA TYR A 180 8.43 4.75 -3.99
C TYR A 180 7.28 5.31 -3.13
N GLN A 181 7.54 5.49 -1.84
CA GLN A 181 6.60 6.00 -0.85
C GLN A 181 7.14 7.31 -0.26
N ARG A 182 6.51 8.45 -0.57
CA ARG A 182 7.00 9.78 -0.13
C ARG A 182 7.01 9.98 1.39
N SER A 183 6.10 9.32 2.10
CA SER A 183 5.81 9.49 3.52
C SER A 183 5.40 8.15 4.11
N ALA A 184 6.13 7.70 5.12
CA ALA A 184 6.04 6.35 5.62
C ALA A 184 6.02 6.30 7.15
N ASP A 185 4.82 6.18 7.70
CA ASP A 185 4.64 5.73 9.09
C ASP A 185 5.11 4.27 9.16
N VAL A 186 6.28 4.08 9.78
CA VAL A 186 6.93 2.77 9.83
C VAL A 186 6.19 1.81 10.75
N PHE A 187 5.52 2.27 11.80
CA PHE A 187 4.93 1.34 12.76
C PHE A 187 3.57 0.80 12.30
N LEU A 188 2.75 1.66 11.69
CA LEU A 188 1.40 1.31 11.25
C LEU A 188 1.32 1.09 9.74
N GLY A 189 1.79 2.06 8.94
CA GLY A 189 1.59 2.09 7.49
C GLY A 189 2.47 1.09 6.73
N VAL A 190 3.80 1.17 6.92
CA VAL A 190 4.77 0.35 6.16
C VAL A 190 4.48 -1.16 6.21
N PRO A 191 4.09 -1.77 7.35
CA PRO A 191 3.71 -3.19 7.40
C PRO A 191 2.56 -3.54 6.45
N PHE A 192 1.54 -2.68 6.36
CA PHE A 192 0.44 -2.85 5.41
C PHE A 192 0.93 -2.68 3.98
N ASN A 193 1.82 -1.73 3.74
CA ASN A 193 2.28 -1.38 2.41
C ASN A 193 3.18 -2.47 1.82
N ILE A 194 4.05 -3.08 2.63
CA ILE A 194 4.89 -4.20 2.20
C ILE A 194 4.00 -5.35 1.71
N ALA A 195 3.03 -5.77 2.52
CA ALA A 195 2.15 -6.87 2.19
C ALA A 195 1.19 -6.53 1.03
N SER A 196 0.67 -5.29 0.96
CA SER A 196 -0.21 -4.85 -0.12
C SER A 196 0.47 -4.91 -1.49
N TYR A 197 1.68 -4.36 -1.62
CA TYR A 197 2.39 -4.37 -2.90
C TYR A 197 3.04 -5.71 -3.23
N ALA A 198 3.42 -6.51 -2.22
CA ALA A 198 3.76 -7.91 -2.45
C ALA A 198 2.55 -8.66 -3.04
N LEU A 199 1.37 -8.53 -2.44
CA LEU A 199 0.14 -9.16 -2.93
C LEU A 199 -0.19 -8.70 -4.36
N LEU A 200 -0.15 -7.39 -4.64
CA LEU A 200 -0.34 -6.86 -5.99
C LEU A 200 0.64 -7.48 -7.00
N THR A 201 1.91 -7.65 -6.61
CA THR A 201 2.93 -8.28 -7.46
C THR A 201 2.58 -9.73 -7.76
N HIS A 202 2.16 -10.51 -6.76
CA HIS A 202 1.71 -11.89 -6.98
C HIS A 202 0.46 -11.97 -7.89
N MET A 203 -0.52 -11.09 -7.68
CA MET A 203 -1.75 -11.07 -8.49
C MET A 203 -1.46 -10.73 -9.95
N ILE A 204 -0.62 -9.71 -10.20
CA ILE A 204 -0.24 -9.32 -11.57
C ILE A 204 0.62 -10.41 -12.23
N ALA A 205 1.55 -11.02 -11.49
CA ALA A 205 2.36 -12.12 -11.99
C ALA A 205 1.47 -13.28 -12.46
N GLN A 206 0.48 -13.69 -11.65
CA GLN A 206 -0.45 -14.76 -12.01
C GLN A 206 -1.22 -14.47 -13.30
N VAL A 207 -1.85 -13.30 -13.41
CA VAL A 207 -2.68 -12.98 -14.60
C VAL A 207 -1.85 -12.70 -15.85
N CYS A 208 -0.53 -12.56 -15.70
CA CYS A 208 0.44 -12.41 -16.79
C CYS A 208 1.25 -13.68 -17.07
N ASP A 209 0.95 -14.80 -16.41
CA ASP A 209 1.68 -16.07 -16.55
C ASP A 209 3.18 -15.94 -16.25
N LEU A 210 3.49 -15.26 -15.14
CA LEU A 210 4.85 -15.03 -14.65
C LEU A 210 5.00 -15.56 -13.22
N ASP A 211 6.23 -15.94 -12.88
CA ASP A 211 6.65 -16.15 -11.49
C ASP A 211 6.89 -14.80 -10.78
N VAL A 212 7.03 -14.82 -9.45
CA VAL A 212 7.43 -13.62 -8.69
C VAL A 212 8.96 -13.51 -8.54
N GLY A 213 9.45 -12.28 -8.60
CA GLY A 213 10.81 -11.89 -8.26
C GLY A 213 10.86 -11.13 -6.94
N ASP A 214 11.42 -9.92 -6.96
CA ASP A 214 11.59 -9.09 -5.78
C ASP A 214 10.47 -8.05 -5.62
N PHE A 215 10.08 -7.80 -4.38
CA PHE A 215 9.46 -6.54 -4.00
C PHE A 215 10.52 -5.61 -3.36
N VAL A 216 10.67 -4.41 -3.90
CA VAL A 216 11.60 -3.38 -3.43
C VAL A 216 10.80 -2.19 -2.94
N TRP A 217 10.94 -1.86 -1.65
CA TRP A 217 10.31 -0.70 -1.05
C TRP A 217 11.32 0.43 -0.91
N THR A 218 11.00 1.63 -1.37
CA THR A 218 11.84 2.83 -1.24
C THR A 218 11.05 3.94 -0.53
N GLY A 219 11.53 4.40 0.62
CA GLY A 219 10.91 5.46 1.41
C GLY A 219 11.58 6.82 1.20
N GLY A 220 10.77 7.88 1.16
CA GLY A 220 11.17 9.28 1.30
C GLY A 220 11.31 9.66 2.77
N ASP A 221 10.37 10.46 3.30
CA ASP A 221 10.29 10.71 4.75
C ASP A 221 9.79 9.45 5.45
N THR A 222 10.71 8.78 6.14
CA THR A 222 10.46 7.50 6.80
C THR A 222 10.55 7.71 8.30
N HIS A 223 9.44 7.51 9.00
CA HIS A 223 9.28 8.03 10.35
C HIS A 223 8.54 7.12 11.29
N LEU A 224 8.82 7.34 12.58
CA LEU A 224 8.13 6.74 13.70
C LEU A 224 7.50 7.86 14.53
N TYR A 225 6.19 7.77 14.79
CA TYR A 225 5.54 8.71 15.70
C TYR A 225 6.06 8.53 17.13
N SER A 226 6.21 9.64 17.85
CA SER A 226 6.73 9.65 19.22
C SER A 226 5.92 8.75 20.17
N ASN A 227 4.61 8.70 19.98
CA ASN A 227 3.68 7.86 20.74
C ASN A 227 3.75 6.36 20.39
N HIS A 228 4.63 5.95 19.46
CA HIS A 228 4.88 4.56 19.07
C HIS A 228 6.26 4.04 19.51
N PHE A 229 7.08 4.83 20.21
CA PHE A 229 8.46 4.43 20.55
C PHE A 229 8.52 3.19 21.43
N GLU A 230 7.68 3.10 22.46
CA GLU A 230 7.66 1.93 23.35
C GLU A 230 7.13 0.68 22.63
N GLN A 231 6.17 0.86 21.72
CA GLN A 231 5.64 -0.19 20.87
C GLN A 231 6.70 -0.70 19.88
N ALA A 232 7.51 0.21 19.33
CA ALA A 232 8.63 -0.13 18.47
C ALA A 232 9.70 -0.92 19.22
N LYS A 233 10.10 -0.48 20.42
CA LYS A 233 11.05 -1.21 21.28
C LYS A 233 10.55 -2.61 21.64
N LEU A 234 9.27 -2.74 21.99
CA LEU A 234 8.64 -4.04 22.24
C LEU A 234 8.65 -4.93 20.99
N GLN A 235 8.42 -4.36 19.80
CA GLN A 235 8.48 -5.14 18.57
C GLN A 235 9.91 -5.61 18.27
N LEU A 236 10.91 -4.75 18.50
CA LEU A 236 12.33 -5.05 18.29
C LEU A 236 12.86 -6.12 19.26
N SER A 237 12.24 -6.29 20.44
CA SER A 237 12.62 -7.34 21.39
C SER A 237 12.10 -8.74 21.01
N ARG A 238 11.36 -8.89 19.90
CA ARG A 238 10.75 -10.15 19.47
C ARG A 238 11.54 -10.75 18.32
N GLU A 239 11.89 -12.04 18.45
CA GLU A 239 12.47 -12.79 17.35
C GLU A 239 11.47 -13.00 16.21
N PRO A 240 11.84 -12.76 14.94
CA PRO A 240 11.00 -13.07 13.79
C PRO A 240 10.70 -14.56 13.69
N LEU A 241 9.43 -14.90 13.44
CA LEU A 241 9.01 -16.26 13.07
C LEU A 241 9.13 -16.47 11.55
N GLY A 242 8.94 -17.72 11.10
CA GLY A 242 9.00 -18.12 9.69
C GLY A 242 8.00 -17.37 8.80
N LEU A 243 8.36 -17.16 7.53
CA LEU A 243 7.47 -16.52 6.57
C LEU A 243 6.28 -17.43 6.23
N CYS A 244 5.09 -16.85 6.12
CA CYS A 244 3.94 -17.54 5.57
C CYS A 244 4.04 -17.68 4.04
N GLN A 245 3.14 -18.47 3.47
CA GLN A 245 2.97 -18.59 2.02
C GLN A 245 1.69 -17.90 1.59
N LEU A 246 1.73 -17.23 0.44
CA LEU A 246 0.54 -16.71 -0.22
C LEU A 246 0.04 -17.73 -1.23
N LYS A 247 -1.24 -18.03 -1.20
CA LYS A 247 -1.92 -18.86 -2.20
C LYS A 247 -3.02 -18.03 -2.85
N LEU A 248 -2.97 -17.98 -4.17
CA LEU A 248 -4.00 -17.36 -5.00
C LEU A 248 -4.82 -18.45 -5.69
N ASN A 249 -6.11 -18.20 -5.91
CA ASN A 249 -6.95 -19.09 -6.71
C ASN A 249 -6.43 -19.11 -8.16
N PRO A 250 -5.94 -20.26 -8.66
CA PRO A 250 -5.35 -20.34 -10.00
C PRO A 250 -6.35 -20.15 -11.13
N GLU A 251 -7.66 -20.28 -10.86
CA GLU A 251 -8.71 -20.11 -11.85
C GLU A 251 -8.95 -18.63 -12.22
N VAL A 252 -8.52 -17.69 -11.37
CA VAL A 252 -8.67 -16.26 -11.66
C VAL A 252 -7.62 -15.84 -12.69
N LYS A 253 -8.08 -15.42 -13.88
CA LYS A 253 -7.23 -15.02 -15.01
C LYS A 253 -7.26 -13.52 -15.33
N ASP A 254 -8.15 -12.77 -14.70
CA ASP A 254 -8.24 -11.32 -14.79
C ASP A 254 -7.94 -10.69 -13.41
N LEU A 255 -7.19 -9.58 -13.39
CA LEU A 255 -6.81 -8.92 -12.14
C LEU A 255 -8.04 -8.38 -11.39
N PHE A 256 -9.09 -7.99 -12.11
CA PHE A 256 -10.27 -7.35 -11.54
C PHE A 256 -11.33 -8.34 -11.07
N ASP A 257 -11.15 -9.63 -11.37
CA ASP A 257 -12.03 -10.72 -10.97
C ASP A 257 -11.70 -11.28 -9.58
N PHE A 258 -10.51 -10.99 -9.05
CA PHE A 258 -10.12 -11.44 -7.71
C PHE A 258 -11.10 -10.96 -6.63
N LYS A 259 -11.46 -11.88 -5.75
CA LYS A 259 -12.22 -11.61 -4.53
C LYS A 259 -11.38 -11.97 -3.30
N PHE A 260 -11.89 -11.62 -2.12
CA PHE A 260 -11.20 -11.96 -0.87
C PHE A 260 -11.02 -13.47 -0.70
N GLU A 261 -11.99 -14.26 -1.15
CA GLU A 261 -12.00 -15.72 -1.03
C GLU A 261 -10.95 -16.39 -1.93
N ASP A 262 -10.43 -15.67 -2.92
CA ASP A 262 -9.40 -16.15 -3.84
C ASP A 262 -7.97 -15.98 -3.29
N ILE A 263 -7.83 -15.40 -2.09
CA ILE A 263 -6.55 -14.97 -1.53
C ILE A 263 -6.38 -15.53 -0.12
N GLU A 264 -5.43 -16.45 0.03
CA GLU A 264 -5.20 -17.18 1.28
C GLU A 264 -3.74 -17.02 1.74
N ILE A 265 -3.54 -16.83 3.05
CA ILE A 265 -2.23 -16.96 3.70
C ILE A 265 -2.15 -18.29 4.45
N VAL A 266 -1.15 -19.10 4.13
CA VAL A 266 -0.95 -20.44 4.71
C VAL A 266 0.26 -20.41 5.64
N GLY A 267 0.13 -21.00 6.83
CA GLY A 267 1.21 -21.11 7.80
C GLY A 267 1.62 -19.77 8.43
N TYR A 268 0.69 -18.82 8.55
CA TYR A 268 0.99 -17.53 9.18
C TYR A 268 0.98 -17.62 10.71
N GLU A 269 2.18 -17.66 11.26
CA GLU A 269 2.44 -17.52 12.68
C GLU A 269 2.96 -16.11 12.99
N SER A 270 2.47 -15.51 14.07
CA SER A 270 2.92 -14.19 14.51
C SER A 270 2.84 -14.05 16.02
N HIS A 271 3.69 -13.19 16.55
CA HIS A 271 3.53 -12.66 17.90
C HIS A 271 2.22 -11.87 18.01
N PRO A 272 1.65 -11.73 19.23
CA PRO A 272 0.43 -10.96 19.46
C PRO A 272 0.49 -9.53 18.89
N GLY A 273 -0.67 -8.99 18.53
CA GLY A 273 -0.78 -7.60 18.07
C GLY A 273 -0.22 -6.61 19.10
N ILE A 274 0.30 -5.48 18.63
CA ILE A 274 0.74 -4.37 19.46
C ILE A 274 -0.17 -3.20 19.14
N LYS A 275 -0.98 -2.77 20.13
CA LYS A 275 -1.90 -1.65 19.98
C LYS A 275 -1.12 -0.34 19.90
N ALA A 276 -1.37 0.43 18.86
CA ALA A 276 -0.81 1.77 18.67
C ALA A 276 -1.89 2.69 18.09
N PRO A 277 -2.08 3.90 18.66
CA PRO A 277 -3.07 4.85 18.17
C PRO A 277 -2.62 5.50 16.86
N VAL A 278 -3.54 5.75 15.94
CA VAL A 278 -3.25 6.52 14.71
C VAL A 278 -3.05 8.00 15.08
N ALA A 279 -2.09 8.66 14.43
CA ALA A 279 -1.92 10.10 14.50
C ALA A 279 -2.78 10.77 13.40
N VAL A 280 -3.77 11.56 13.78
CA VAL A 280 -4.73 12.22 12.87
C VAL A 280 -4.36 13.68 12.67
#